data_AF-A0A800DV36-F1
#
_entry.id   AF-A0A800DV36-F1
#
_cell.length_a   1.000
_cell.length_b   1.000
_cell.length_c   1.000
_cell.angle_alpha   90.00
_cell.angle_beta   90.00
_cell.angle_gamma   90.00
#
_symmetry.space_group_name_H-M   'P 1'
#
loop_
_entity.id
_entity.type
_entity.pdbx_description
1 polymer ?
#
loop_
_entity_poly.entity_id
_entity_poly.type
_entity_poly.pdbx_seq_one_letter_code
_entity_poly.pdbx_strand_id
1 'polypeptide(L)'
;LVISRFKKGFRPTPWSFVVRNEMVVALGECLIVAEANLNSGSMRSVEFSLKQKKQIYVLPHRANESDGVNYLLKNSLAKPIYDIDQFCNSLKPIKKVDDPFVKYLKSSPLYEDAIKRFSNRVFEAELRGEIEVINGKVIYKDKGA
;
A
#
# COMPACT_ATOMS: atom_id res chain seq x y z
N LEU A 1 -11.02 -1.45 1.58
CA LEU A 1 -10.81 -1.89 2.98
C LEU A 1 -10.86 -0.67 3.89
N VAL A 2 -11.55 -0.74 5.02
CA VAL A 2 -11.56 0.31 6.06
C VAL A 2 -11.20 -0.33 7.38
N ILE A 3 -10.30 0.27 8.15
CA ILE A 3 -9.81 -0.27 9.43
C ILE A 3 -9.93 0.82 10.50
N SER A 4 -10.42 0.45 11.69
CA SER A 4 -10.55 1.34 12.84
C SER A 4 -10.16 0.60 14.12
N ARG A 5 -9.51 1.31 15.05
CA ARG A 5 -9.22 0.81 16.41
C ARG A 5 -10.33 1.14 17.42
N PHE A 6 -11.32 1.92 17.00
CA PHE A 6 -12.39 2.38 17.87
C PHE A 6 -13.60 1.45 17.79
N LYS A 7 -14.28 1.25 18.94
CA LYS A 7 -15.51 0.46 19.00
C LYS A 7 -16.60 1.09 18.13
N LYS A 8 -17.53 0.25 17.67
CA LYS A 8 -18.72 0.68 16.92
C LYS A 8 -19.46 1.78 17.71
N GLY A 9 -19.82 2.86 17.01
CA GLY A 9 -20.53 4.00 17.59
C GLY A 9 -19.64 5.07 18.23
N PHE A 10 -18.31 4.88 18.30
CA PHE A 10 -17.40 5.92 18.77
C PHE A 10 -17.40 7.12 17.80
N ARG A 11 -17.58 8.34 18.34
CA ARG A 11 -17.53 9.59 17.56
C ARG A 11 -16.10 10.16 17.56
N PRO A 12 -15.60 10.67 16.43
CA PRO A 12 -14.28 11.28 16.36
C PRO A 12 -14.11 12.44 17.34
N THR A 13 -12.96 12.46 18.00
CA THR A 13 -12.49 13.55 18.87
C THR A 13 -11.13 14.07 18.38
N PRO A 14 -10.68 15.27 18.77
CA PRO A 14 -9.37 15.79 18.35
C PRO A 14 -8.20 14.84 18.61
N TRP A 15 -8.16 14.21 19.78
CA TRP A 15 -7.11 13.23 20.12
C TRP A 15 -7.21 11.94 19.30
N SER A 16 -8.41 11.55 18.85
CA SER A 16 -8.60 10.32 18.07
C SER A 16 -7.95 10.39 16.69
N PHE A 17 -7.80 11.59 16.11
CA PHE A 17 -7.08 11.78 14.84
C PHE A 17 -5.59 11.48 14.99
N VAL A 18 -4.98 11.87 16.11
CA VAL A 18 -3.56 11.58 16.39
C VAL A 18 -3.33 10.08 16.51
N VAL A 19 -4.22 9.37 17.22
CA VAL A 19 -4.18 7.90 17.37
C VAL A 19 -4.37 7.21 16.01
N ARG A 20 -5.28 7.71 15.17
CA ARG A 20 -5.48 7.19 13.81
C ARG A 20 -4.20 7.37 12.97
N ASN A 21 -3.56 8.53 13.03
CA ASN A 21 -2.36 8.80 12.23
C ASN A 21 -1.20 7.86 12.60
N GLU A 22 -1.03 7.56 13.89
CA GLU A 22 -0.06 6.56 14.34
C GLU A 22 -0.29 5.20 13.67
N MET A 23 -1.54 4.76 13.57
CA MET A 23 -1.89 3.51 12.90
C MET A 23 -1.59 3.54 11.41
N VAL A 24 -1.87 4.65 10.72
CA VAL A 24 -1.54 4.81 9.29
C VAL A 24 -0.04 4.66 9.08
N VAL A 25 0.76 5.35 9.90
CA VAL A 25 2.23 5.23 9.86
C VAL A 25 2.66 3.80 10.18
N ALA A 26 2.07 3.17 11.20
CA ALA A 26 2.42 1.81 11.63
C ALA A 26 2.17 0.74 10.55
N LEU A 27 1.13 0.89 9.73
CA LEU A 27 0.80 -0.06 8.67
C LEU A 27 1.67 0.10 7.40
N GLY A 28 2.16 1.31 7.11
CA GLY A 28 2.99 1.56 5.92
C GLY A 28 4.46 1.13 6.11
N GLU A 29 5.14 0.72 5.05
CA GLU A 29 6.59 0.44 5.10
C GLU A 29 7.44 1.71 5.16
N CYS A 30 6.96 2.78 4.53
CA CYS A 30 7.54 4.11 4.54
C CYS A 30 6.44 5.18 4.63
N LEU A 31 6.84 6.42 4.89
CA LEU A 31 5.95 7.57 4.88
C LEU A 31 6.33 8.52 3.74
N ILE A 32 5.36 8.92 2.94
CA ILE A 32 5.52 9.97 1.92
C ILE A 32 4.71 11.18 2.38
N VAL A 33 5.37 12.32 2.57
CA VAL A 33 4.71 13.59 2.90
C VAL A 33 4.75 14.47 1.66
N ALA A 34 3.60 14.62 1.00
CA ALA A 34 3.48 15.46 -0.18
C ALA A 34 3.67 16.94 0.19
N GLU A 35 3.04 17.41 1.27
CA GLU A 35 3.10 18.80 1.73
C GLU A 35 2.83 18.86 3.24
N ALA A 36 3.52 19.74 3.96
CA ALA A 36 3.27 19.99 5.38
C ALA A 36 3.81 21.35 5.83
N ASN A 37 3.04 22.02 6.70
CA ASN A 37 3.53 23.16 7.50
C ASN A 37 4.11 22.66 8.83
N LEU A 38 5.01 23.45 9.44
CA LEU A 38 5.71 23.10 10.69
C LEU A 38 4.79 22.68 11.85
N ASN A 39 3.63 23.31 11.99
CA ASN A 39 2.65 23.03 13.06
C ASN A 39 1.43 22.23 12.57
N SER A 40 1.55 21.54 11.43
CA SER A 40 0.44 20.78 10.86
C SER A 40 0.28 19.39 11.48
N GLY A 41 -0.93 18.81 11.36
CA GLY A 41 -1.19 17.44 11.78
C GLY A 41 -0.34 16.39 11.05
N SER A 42 0.17 16.71 9.86
CA SER A 42 1.12 15.87 9.11
C SER A 42 2.44 15.69 9.84
N MET A 43 2.93 16.73 10.54
CA MET A 43 4.17 16.64 11.33
C MET A 43 4.06 15.66 12.49
N ARG A 44 2.83 15.41 12.99
CA ARG A 44 2.63 14.35 13.98
C ARG A 44 2.87 12.95 13.39
N SER A 45 2.50 12.73 12.13
CA SER A 45 2.81 11.48 11.42
C SER A 45 4.31 11.32 11.16
N VAL A 46 5.01 12.43 10.88
CA VAL A 46 6.48 12.46 10.77
C VAL A 46 7.12 12.03 12.09
N GLU A 47 6.68 12.60 13.23
CA GLU A 47 7.19 12.21 14.54
C GLU A 47 7.02 10.70 14.81
N PHE A 48 5.84 10.14 14.48
CA PHE A 48 5.61 8.70 14.59
C PHE A 48 6.54 7.90 13.68
N SER A 49 6.76 8.35 12.44
CA SER A 49 7.65 7.68 11.48
C SER A 49 9.08 7.64 11.98
N LEU A 50 9.59 8.76 12.52
CA LEU A 50 10.91 8.84 13.13
C LEU A 50 11.03 7.89 14.34
N LYS A 51 10.03 7.88 15.23
CA LYS A 51 10.00 6.96 16.40
C LYS A 51 10.00 5.50 15.99
N GLN A 52 9.27 5.16 14.92
CA GLN A 52 9.19 3.81 14.37
C GLN A 52 10.37 3.46 13.44
N LYS A 53 11.35 4.35 13.29
CA LYS A 53 12.52 4.21 12.39
C LYS A 53 12.12 3.92 10.94
N LYS A 54 11.01 4.50 10.47
CA LYS A 54 10.53 4.36 9.10
C LYS A 54 11.10 5.46 8.22
N GLN A 55 11.49 5.08 7.00
CA GLN A 55 12.02 6.03 6.02
C GLN A 55 10.93 7.02 5.63
N ILE A 56 11.29 8.30 5.66
CA ILE A 56 10.42 9.40 5.24
C ILE A 56 10.90 9.89 3.88
N TYR A 57 9.94 10.10 2.98
CA TYR A 57 10.13 10.72 1.69
C TYR A 57 9.24 11.95 1.56
N VAL A 58 9.68 12.92 0.76
CA VAL A 58 8.96 14.17 0.54
C VAL A 58 9.03 14.59 -0.93
N LEU A 59 8.03 15.33 -1.38
CA LEU A 59 8.11 16.05 -2.65
C LEU A 59 8.87 17.36 -2.43
N PRO A 60 9.82 17.74 -3.32
CA PRO A 60 10.51 19.01 -3.22
C PRO A 60 9.53 20.18 -3.49
N HIS A 61 9.62 21.22 -2.68
CA HIS A 61 8.82 22.45 -2.80
C HIS A 61 9.71 23.67 -2.97
N ARG A 62 9.13 24.80 -3.41
CA ARG A 62 9.87 26.06 -3.39
C ARG A 62 10.08 26.54 -1.96
N ALA A 63 11.00 27.48 -1.80
CA ALA A 63 11.17 28.18 -0.54
C ALA A 63 9.84 28.85 -0.14
N ASN A 64 9.47 28.75 1.13
CA ASN A 64 8.26 29.33 1.74
C ASN A 64 6.91 28.75 1.27
N GLU A 65 6.88 27.64 0.51
CA GLU A 65 5.63 26.96 0.14
C GLU A 65 5.24 25.85 1.12
N SER A 66 6.24 25.08 1.60
CA SER A 66 6.01 23.95 2.50
C SER A 66 7.07 23.89 3.59
N ASP A 67 6.93 24.73 4.61
CA ASP A 67 7.96 24.93 5.64
C ASP A 67 8.30 23.64 6.40
N GLY A 68 7.32 22.77 6.62
CA GLY A 68 7.53 21.48 7.25
C GLY A 68 8.37 20.55 6.37
N VAL A 69 8.06 20.46 5.07
CA VAL A 69 8.86 19.66 4.13
C VAL A 69 10.28 20.20 3.99
N ASN A 70 10.41 21.51 3.81
CA ASN A 70 11.70 22.18 3.70
C ASN A 70 12.55 21.98 4.97
N TYR A 71 11.92 22.01 6.15
CA TYR A 71 12.57 21.68 7.42
C TYR A 71 13.07 20.23 7.44
N LEU A 72 12.28 19.26 6.96
CA LEU A 72 12.69 17.86 6.93
C LEU A 72 13.89 17.63 6.02
N LEU A 73 13.91 18.25 4.85
CA LEU A 73 15.04 18.18 3.91
C LEU A 73 16.28 18.85 4.49
N LYS A 74 16.14 20.06 5.05
CA LYS A 74 17.24 20.83 5.63
C LYS A 74 17.95 20.08 6.77
N ASN A 75 17.19 19.32 7.56
CA ASN A 75 17.72 18.55 8.69
C ASN A 75 18.04 17.09 8.34
N SER A 76 18.02 16.71 7.06
CA SER A 76 18.28 15.34 6.61
C SER A 76 17.37 14.28 7.26
N LEU A 77 16.15 14.67 7.63
CA LEU A 77 15.14 13.80 8.27
C LEU A 77 14.29 13.06 7.24
N ALA A 78 14.29 13.52 5.99
CA ALA A 78 13.57 12.89 4.87
C ALA A 78 14.42 12.89 3.59
N LYS A 79 14.07 12.00 2.66
CA LYS A 79 14.66 11.93 1.32
C LYS A 79 13.73 12.59 0.29
N PRO A 80 14.24 13.44 -0.62
CA PRO A 80 13.42 14.02 -1.67
C PRO A 80 13.09 12.98 -2.75
N ILE A 81 11.90 13.09 -3.33
CA ILE A 81 11.49 12.39 -4.55
C ILE A 81 11.51 13.41 -5.70
N TYR A 82 12.57 13.40 -6.50
CA TYR A 82 12.68 14.27 -7.68
C TYR A 82 12.05 13.66 -8.93
N ASP A 83 12.09 12.33 -9.02
CA ASP A 83 11.56 11.55 -10.11
C ASP A 83 10.67 10.45 -9.53
N ILE A 84 9.39 10.48 -9.88
CA ILE A 84 8.38 9.56 -9.34
C ILE A 84 8.60 8.15 -9.87
N ASP A 85 8.96 7.99 -11.14
CA ASP A 85 9.17 6.69 -11.76
C ASP A 85 10.42 6.02 -11.19
N GLN A 86 11.50 6.78 -11.03
CA GLN A 86 12.72 6.29 -10.36
C GLN A 86 12.42 5.88 -8.91
N PHE A 87 11.65 6.68 -8.18
CA PHE A 87 11.24 6.34 -6.82
C PHE A 87 10.42 5.06 -6.78
N CYS A 88 9.40 4.93 -7.63
CA CYS A 88 8.57 3.72 -7.72
C CYS A 88 9.41 2.49 -8.05
N ASN A 89 10.35 2.59 -8.98
CA ASN A 89 11.28 1.50 -9.32
C ASN A 89 12.24 1.14 -8.19
N SER A 90 12.54 2.09 -7.29
CA SER A 90 13.40 1.83 -6.12
C SER A 90 12.67 1.08 -4.99
N LEU A 91 11.34 1.12 -4.97
CA LEU A 91 10.56 0.39 -3.98
C LEU A 91 10.69 -1.11 -4.26
N LYS A 92 10.94 -1.89 -3.20
CA LYS A 92 11.01 -3.34 -3.33
C LYS A 92 9.67 -3.84 -3.86
N PRO A 93 9.64 -4.68 -4.91
CA PRO A 93 8.41 -5.33 -5.30
C PRO A 93 7.92 -6.12 -4.09
N ILE A 94 6.67 -5.87 -3.68
CA ILE A 94 6.00 -6.71 -2.70
C ILE A 94 6.02 -8.10 -3.31
N LYS A 95 6.73 -9.04 -2.68
CA LYS A 95 6.73 -10.43 -3.14
C LYS A 95 5.26 -10.84 -3.24
N LYS A 96 4.79 -11.18 -4.45
CA LYS A 96 3.50 -11.85 -4.61
C LYS A 96 3.55 -13.01 -3.63
N VAL A 97 2.64 -13.00 -2.66
CA VAL A 97 2.48 -14.13 -1.75
C VAL A 97 2.28 -15.34 -2.65
N ASP A 98 3.01 -16.43 -2.40
CA ASP A 98 2.82 -17.70 -3.08
C ASP A 98 1.41 -18.18 -2.78
N ASP A 99 0.45 -17.75 -3.59
CA ASP A 99 -0.94 -18.11 -3.43
C ASP A 99 -1.12 -19.54 -3.93
N PRO A 100 -1.49 -20.49 -3.06
CA PRO A 100 -1.68 -21.88 -3.47
C PRO A 100 -2.68 -22.02 -4.62
N PHE A 101 -3.64 -21.09 -4.73
CA PHE A 101 -4.59 -21.02 -5.84
C PHE A 101 -3.91 -20.67 -7.16
N VAL A 102 -3.13 -19.58 -7.21
CA VAL A 102 -2.42 -19.16 -8.43
C VAL A 102 -1.42 -20.22 -8.85
N LYS A 103 -0.70 -20.81 -7.88
CA LYS A 103 0.25 -21.91 -8.16
C LYS A 103 -0.45 -23.14 -8.74
N TYR A 104 -1.64 -23.48 -8.24
CA TYR A 104 -2.44 -24.57 -8.76
C TYR A 104 -2.99 -24.28 -10.17
N LEU A 105 -3.47 -23.06 -10.42
CA LEU A 105 -3.96 -22.69 -11.75
C LEU A 105 -2.86 -22.65 -12.82
N LYS A 106 -1.63 -22.31 -12.44
CA LYS A 106 -0.47 -22.36 -13.34
C LYS A 106 -0.16 -23.77 -13.86
N SER A 107 -0.61 -24.84 -13.20
CA SER A 107 -0.46 -26.22 -13.70
C SER A 107 -1.51 -26.62 -14.74
N SER A 108 -2.35 -25.70 -15.21
CA SER A 108 -3.43 -25.94 -16.18
C SER A 108 -4.37 -27.11 -15.80
N PRO A 109 -4.96 -27.09 -14.58
CA PRO A 109 -5.86 -28.15 -14.13
C PRO A 109 -7.18 -28.16 -14.93
N LEU A 110 -7.93 -29.25 -14.81
CA LEU A 110 -9.30 -29.29 -15.30
C LEU A 110 -10.17 -28.30 -14.51
N TYR A 111 -11.11 -27.65 -15.20
CA TYR A 111 -12.01 -26.66 -14.58
C TYR A 111 -12.83 -27.26 -13.44
N GLU A 112 -13.30 -28.50 -13.60
CA GLU A 112 -14.03 -29.21 -12.54
C GLU A 112 -13.20 -29.42 -11.28
N ASP A 113 -11.92 -29.81 -11.43
CA ASP A 113 -11.02 -30.02 -10.29
C ASP A 113 -10.67 -28.70 -9.60
N ALA A 114 -10.54 -27.62 -10.38
CA ALA A 114 -10.35 -26.28 -9.85
C ALA A 114 -11.58 -25.79 -9.06
N ILE A 115 -12.80 -26.00 -9.56
CA ILE A 115 -14.03 -25.68 -8.84
C ILE A 115 -14.14 -26.49 -7.55
N LYS A 116 -13.88 -27.80 -7.59
CA LYS A 116 -13.93 -28.65 -6.38
C LYS A 116 -13.00 -28.13 -5.28
N ARG A 117 -11.83 -27.60 -5.66
CA ARG A 117 -10.80 -27.19 -4.70
C ARG A 117 -10.89 -25.72 -4.27
N PHE A 118 -11.35 -24.83 -5.15
CA PHE A 118 -11.28 -23.37 -4.93
C PHE A 118 -12.56 -22.61 -5.30
N SER A 119 -13.63 -23.30 -5.71
CA SER A 119 -15.01 -22.82 -5.96
C SER A 119 -15.14 -21.32 -6.24
N ASN A 120 -15.56 -20.51 -5.26
CA ASN A 120 -15.79 -19.07 -5.39
C ASN A 120 -14.61 -18.32 -6.03
N ARG A 121 -13.36 -18.72 -5.74
CA ARG A 121 -12.17 -18.06 -6.27
C ARG A 121 -11.99 -18.30 -7.77
N VAL A 122 -12.38 -19.47 -8.28
CA VAL A 122 -12.34 -19.78 -9.72
C VAL A 122 -13.34 -18.90 -10.45
N PHE A 123 -14.58 -18.83 -9.94
CA PHE A 123 -15.61 -17.95 -10.51
C PHE A 123 -15.21 -16.48 -10.50
N GLU A 124 -14.67 -15.99 -9.38
CA GLU A 124 -14.18 -14.61 -9.30
C GLU A 124 -13.03 -14.33 -10.28
N ALA A 125 -12.09 -15.26 -10.42
CA ALA A 125 -10.97 -15.13 -11.36
C ALA A 125 -11.44 -15.14 -12.82
N GLU A 126 -12.45 -15.95 -13.15
CA GLU A 126 -13.08 -16.00 -14.47
C GLU A 126 -13.79 -14.68 -14.79
N LEU A 127 -14.60 -14.15 -13.86
CA LEU A 127 -15.29 -12.86 -14.00
C LEU A 127 -14.33 -11.68 -14.15
N ARG A 128 -13.13 -11.76 -13.54
CA ARG A 128 -12.06 -10.75 -13.68
C ARG A 128 -11.21 -10.92 -14.94
N GLY A 129 -11.42 -12.00 -15.70
CA GLY A 129 -10.62 -12.34 -16.87
C GLY A 129 -9.17 -12.71 -16.54
N GLU A 130 -8.91 -13.17 -15.32
CA GLU A 130 -7.60 -13.67 -14.87
C GLU A 130 -7.37 -15.12 -15.32
N ILE A 131 -8.44 -15.85 -15.64
CA ILE A 131 -8.40 -17.20 -16.21
C ILE A 131 -9.32 -17.31 -17.42
N GLU A 132 -9.05 -18.29 -18.27
CA GLU A 132 -9.92 -18.69 -19.37
C GLU A 132 -10.03 -20.20 -19.42
N VAL A 133 -11.22 -20.73 -19.73
CA VAL A 133 -11.44 -22.17 -19.85
C VAL A 133 -11.39 -22.55 -21.33
N ILE A 134 -10.35 -23.29 -21.72
CA ILE A 134 -10.16 -23.77 -23.09
C ILE A 134 -10.10 -25.29 -23.04
N ASN A 135 -11.00 -25.96 -23.78
CA ASN A 135 -11.08 -27.43 -23.83
C ASN A 135 -11.18 -28.07 -22.44
N GLY A 136 -11.95 -27.46 -21.52
CA GLY A 136 -12.16 -27.95 -20.16
C GLY A 136 -10.99 -27.74 -19.20
N LYS A 137 -9.88 -27.13 -19.63
CA LYS A 137 -8.73 -26.78 -18.78
C LYS A 137 -8.72 -25.29 -18.47
N VAL A 138 -8.26 -24.96 -17.27
CA VAL A 138 -8.07 -23.57 -16.84
C VAL A 138 -6.72 -23.05 -17.30
N ILE A 139 -6.72 -21.99 -18.09
CA ILE A 139 -5.52 -21.27 -18.51
C ILE A 139 -5.42 -19.99 -17.70
N TYR A 140 -4.39 -19.88 -16.88
CA TYR A 140 -4.10 -18.67 -16.12
C TYR A 140 -3.47 -17.60 -17.02
N LYS A 141 -4.16 -16.47 -17.20
CA LYS A 141 -3.65 -15.31 -17.92
C LYS A 141 -2.82 -14.48 -16.93
N ASP A 142 -1.51 -14.70 -16.92
CA ASP A 142 -0.60 -13.86 -16.15
C ASP A 142 -0.62 -12.46 -16.80
N LYS A 143 -1.49 -11.57 -16.30
CA LYS A 143 -1.39 -10.13 -16.60
C LYS A 143 -0.14 -9.63 -15.89
N GLY A 144 1.00 -9.82 -16.56
CA GLY A 144 2.33 -9.54 -16.05
C GLY A 144 3.09 -8.62 -16.98
N ALA A 145 2.72 -7.34 -16.98
CA ALA A 145 3.58 -6.14 -17.05
C ALA A 145 2.66 -4.91 -17.01
#